data_AF-A0A925KB13-F1
#
_entry.id   AF-A0A925KB13-F1
#
_cell.length_a   1.000
_cell.length_b   1.000
_cell.length_c   1.000
_cell.angle_alpha   90.00
_cell.angle_beta   90.00
_cell.angle_gamma   90.00
#
_symmetry.space_group_name_H-M   'P 1'
#
loop_
_entity.id
_entity.type
_entity.pdbx_description
1 polymer ?
#
loop_
_entity_poly.entity_id
_entity_poly.type
_entity_poly.pdbx_seq_one_letter_code
_entity_poly.pdbx_strand_id
1 'polypeptide(L)'
;MSEPGDPFAAFGSDRTIIKPSAGRSGVNSTSTGPADPPAPQAPAGREVPLALDMMMSGSLNPLVNAAMPLLAAAPRVRHTARHPNPAGLRDALAEGIRKFEAQARAQGLPNEQVVAGRYILCTLLDESAASTPWGSSGGWSGNSLLVQFHNENWGGEKVFQLLSKLAENVDANRSLLELLYAVLGLGFQGRYRVIDNGEAQLDSVRGRLAKMLLQGRTSERALSPRWQGVKARPQRLVDGVPLWLIGSVLLMLLAIVYAGLRWSLADSADVVFNKLAALDAKKVQLAAPPPPPAPAPAPRLAGLLTPQIQAGLVDVQDRVDRSIVTVKGDGFFEPGGAVIAAHVQPLMTAIGQALATLDGNVLITGHTDDRPIRTLRFPSNWHLSQERAAVVRSELGRQVAPERMRAEGLADTQPITDNTTPAGRSRNRRVEITLLATNPGVVRE
;
A
#
# COMPACT_ATOMS: atom_id res chain seq x y z
N MET A 1 -3.01 -37.58 11.66
CA MET A 1 -4.15 -38.28 12.28
C MET A 1 -4.41 -37.63 13.61
N SER A 2 -5.45 -36.80 13.66
CA SER A 2 -5.88 -36.05 14.84
C SER A 2 -6.79 -36.95 15.67
N GLU A 3 -6.50 -37.14 16.96
CA GLU A 3 -7.39 -37.87 17.84
C GLU A 3 -8.71 -37.10 18.07
N PRO A 4 -9.87 -37.77 18.01
CA PRO A 4 -11.15 -37.17 18.31
C PRO A 4 -11.34 -37.07 19.83
N GLY A 5 -11.15 -35.88 20.40
CA GLY A 5 -11.41 -35.63 21.83
C GLY A 5 -10.66 -34.45 22.45
N ASP A 6 -9.72 -33.80 21.74
CA ASP A 6 -8.97 -32.67 22.28
C ASP A 6 -9.71 -31.33 22.03
N PRO A 7 -10.28 -30.69 23.07
CA PRO A 7 -10.95 -29.40 22.95
C PRO A 7 -9.99 -28.23 22.65
N PHE A 8 -8.68 -28.48 22.51
CA PHE A 8 -7.65 -27.46 22.28
C PHE A 8 -7.03 -27.49 20.87
N ALA A 9 -7.51 -28.35 19.96
CA ALA A 9 -6.89 -28.57 18.65
C ALA A 9 -7.18 -27.50 17.57
N ALA A 10 -8.10 -26.55 17.79
CA ALA A 10 -8.78 -25.87 16.68
C ALA A 10 -8.28 -24.46 16.29
N PHE A 11 -7.28 -23.85 16.93
CA PHE A 11 -7.04 -22.41 16.74
C PHE A 11 -5.58 -22.07 16.41
N GLY A 12 -5.23 -22.32 15.15
CA GLY A 12 -4.06 -21.78 14.50
C GLY A 12 -4.32 -20.36 13.96
N SER A 13 -3.38 -19.47 14.28
CA SER A 13 -3.02 -18.22 13.61
C SER A 13 -4.07 -17.11 13.50
N ASP A 14 -3.95 -16.11 14.39
CA ASP A 14 -4.07 -14.71 13.98
C ASP A 14 -3.10 -13.83 14.78
N ARG A 15 -2.20 -13.12 14.08
CA ARG A 15 -1.20 -12.21 14.66
C ARG A 15 -1.57 -10.78 14.31
N THR A 16 -1.86 -9.95 15.31
CA THR A 16 -1.99 -8.49 15.14
C THR A 16 -0.65 -7.82 15.38
N ILE A 17 -0.14 -7.08 14.39
CA ILE A 17 1.12 -6.33 14.45
C ILE A 17 0.80 -4.83 14.67
N ILE A 18 1.38 -4.22 15.70
CA ILE A 18 1.29 -2.79 15.99
C ILE A 18 2.55 -2.09 15.46
N LYS A 19 2.39 -1.10 14.58
CA LYS A 19 3.47 -0.21 14.11
C LYS A 19 3.43 1.13 14.86
N PRO A 20 4.54 1.65 15.41
CA PRO A 20 4.61 3.00 15.95
C PRO A 20 4.87 4.02 14.82
N SER A 21 4.12 5.12 14.80
CA SER A 21 4.37 6.27 13.91
C SER A 21 5.30 7.29 14.59
N ALA A 22 6.33 7.71 13.86
CA ALA A 22 7.31 8.69 14.30
C ALA A 22 6.72 10.10 14.48
N GLY A 23 7.16 10.79 15.54
CA GLY A 23 6.73 12.12 15.92
C GLY A 23 7.13 13.21 14.92
N ARG A 24 6.30 14.25 14.85
CA ARG A 24 6.58 15.48 14.12
C ARG A 24 6.64 16.64 15.11
N SER A 25 7.81 17.28 15.13
CA SER A 25 8.16 18.42 15.96
C SER A 25 7.15 19.56 15.83
N GLY A 26 6.66 20.04 16.97
CA GLY A 26 5.80 21.21 17.09
C GLY A 26 6.58 22.49 16.86
N VAL A 27 6.09 23.30 15.91
CA VAL A 27 6.51 24.67 15.67
C VAL A 27 5.81 25.56 16.70
N ASN A 28 6.59 26.35 17.44
CA ASN A 28 6.09 27.40 18.33
C ASN A 28 5.28 28.43 17.53
N SER A 29 4.00 28.55 17.83
CA SER A 29 3.20 29.73 17.50
C SER A 29 2.58 30.27 18.78
N THR A 30 3.17 31.34 19.28
CA THR A 30 2.58 32.20 20.31
C THR A 30 1.35 32.88 19.72
N SER A 31 0.16 32.47 20.15
CA SER A 31 -1.07 33.24 19.96
C SER A 31 -1.56 33.73 21.32
N THR A 32 -1.59 35.05 21.46
CA THR A 32 -2.15 35.79 22.59
C THR A 32 -3.67 35.75 22.50
N GLY A 33 -4.31 35.04 23.43
CA GLY A 33 -5.76 35.07 23.68
C GLY A 33 -6.06 35.64 25.09
N PRO A 34 -7.28 36.15 25.34
CA PRO A 34 -7.59 36.93 26.53
C PRO A 34 -7.68 36.07 27.80
N ALA A 35 -7.38 36.69 28.94
CA ALA A 35 -7.16 36.09 30.26
C ALA A 35 -8.33 35.23 30.78
N ASP A 36 -7.98 34.03 31.27
CA ASP A 36 -8.86 33.15 32.06
C ASP A 36 -9.14 33.73 33.46
N PRO A 37 -10.33 33.48 34.04
CA PRO A 37 -10.64 33.83 35.43
C PRO A 37 -9.87 32.95 36.43
N PRO A 38 -9.65 33.40 37.68
CA PRO A 38 -8.79 32.71 38.62
C PRO A 38 -9.40 31.37 39.05
N ALA A 39 -8.55 30.34 39.11
CA ALA A 39 -8.91 29.00 39.56
C ALA A 39 -9.33 29.01 41.06
N PRO A 40 -10.34 28.21 41.45
CA PRO A 40 -10.69 28.05 42.86
C PRO A 40 -9.57 27.35 43.63
N GLN A 41 -9.19 27.93 44.77
CA GLN A 41 -8.17 27.39 45.66
C GLN A 41 -8.63 26.06 46.28
N ALA A 42 -7.81 25.03 46.16
CA ALA A 42 -8.04 23.73 46.79
C ALA A 42 -7.89 23.86 48.33
N PRO A 43 -8.77 23.23 49.13
CA PRO A 43 -8.59 23.21 50.58
C PRO A 43 -7.34 22.40 50.93
N ALA A 44 -6.52 22.93 51.85
CA ALA A 44 -5.33 22.29 52.36
C ALA A 44 -5.65 20.89 52.91
N GLY A 45 -5.16 19.87 52.21
CA GLY A 45 -5.31 18.47 52.60
C GLY A 45 -4.52 18.19 53.87
N ARG A 46 -5.24 17.84 54.94
CA ARG A 46 -4.69 17.15 56.11
C ARG A 46 -3.91 15.93 55.63
N GLU A 47 -2.63 15.85 55.98
CA GLU A 47 -1.80 14.68 55.76
C GLU A 47 -2.39 13.50 56.57
N VAL A 48 -3.10 12.62 55.89
CA VAL A 48 -3.46 11.30 56.42
C VAL A 48 -2.21 10.44 56.24
N PRO A 49 -1.61 9.87 57.31
CA PRO A 49 -0.47 8.99 57.17
C PRO A 49 -0.84 7.84 56.23
N LEU A 50 -0.02 7.63 55.21
CA LEU A 50 -0.22 6.64 54.14
C LEU A 50 -0.56 5.28 54.73
N ALA A 51 -1.81 4.86 54.55
CA ALA A 51 -2.33 3.53 54.84
C ALA A 51 -1.79 2.47 53.85
N LEU A 52 -0.50 2.47 53.54
CA LEU A 52 0.09 1.54 52.58
C LEU A 52 0.12 0.12 53.16
N ASP A 53 0.41 -0.04 54.46
CA ASP A 53 0.32 -1.33 55.15
C ASP A 53 -1.13 -1.86 55.21
N MET A 54 -2.10 -0.97 55.39
CA MET A 54 -3.52 -1.33 55.45
C MET A 54 -4.07 -1.68 54.05
N MET A 55 -3.60 -0.98 52.99
CA MET A 55 -3.93 -1.30 51.60
C MET A 55 -3.26 -2.60 51.12
N MET A 56 -2.06 -2.93 51.59
CA MET A 56 -1.36 -4.18 51.25
C MET A 56 -1.94 -5.39 52.00
N SER A 57 -2.55 -5.20 53.16
CA SER A 57 -3.30 -6.24 53.89
C SER A 57 -4.64 -6.61 53.23
N GLY A 58 -5.08 -5.83 52.24
CA GLY A 58 -6.31 -6.03 51.46
C GLY A 58 -6.22 -7.11 50.37
N SER A 59 -5.30 -8.06 50.46
CA SER A 59 -5.40 -9.31 49.69
C SER A 59 -6.64 -10.07 50.16
N LEU A 60 -7.67 -10.16 49.29
CA LEU A 60 -8.91 -10.92 49.55
C LEU A 60 -8.65 -12.41 49.87
N ASN A 61 -7.43 -12.90 49.64
CA ASN A 61 -7.05 -14.28 49.87
C ASN A 61 -6.07 -14.42 51.05
N PRO A 62 -6.49 -15.07 52.16
CA PRO A 62 -5.66 -15.28 53.35
C PRO A 62 -4.41 -16.13 53.07
N LEU A 63 -4.52 -17.14 52.19
CA LEU A 63 -3.42 -18.05 51.85
C LEU A 63 -2.31 -17.32 51.09
N VAL A 64 -2.66 -16.47 50.12
CA VAL A 64 -1.70 -15.66 49.36
C VAL A 64 -1.04 -14.61 50.24
N ASN A 65 -1.79 -14.01 51.17
CA ASN A 65 -1.27 -13.04 52.11
C ASN A 65 -0.21 -13.66 53.03
N ALA A 66 -0.48 -14.84 53.60
CA ALA A 66 0.49 -15.59 54.41
C ALA A 66 1.74 -15.99 53.59
N ALA A 67 1.59 -16.26 52.29
CA ALA A 67 2.69 -16.66 51.40
C ALA A 67 3.55 -15.48 50.91
N MET A 68 3.11 -14.24 51.08
CA MET A 68 3.72 -13.05 50.47
C MET A 68 5.23 -12.91 50.70
N PRO A 69 5.78 -13.14 51.91
CA PRO A 69 7.22 -13.04 52.13
C PRO A 69 8.03 -14.01 51.28
N LEU A 70 7.51 -15.23 51.07
CA LEU A 70 8.14 -16.27 50.26
C LEU A 70 7.99 -15.99 48.76
N LEU A 71 6.81 -15.51 48.34
CA LEU A 71 6.56 -15.07 46.98
C LEU A 71 7.50 -13.91 46.58
N ALA A 72 7.72 -12.95 47.46
CA ALA A 72 8.66 -11.85 47.25
C ALA A 72 10.14 -12.31 47.26
N ALA A 73 10.46 -13.40 47.98
CA ALA A 73 11.80 -13.97 48.00
C ALA A 73 12.14 -14.71 46.69
N ALA A 74 11.19 -15.39 46.06
CA ALA A 74 11.45 -16.25 44.90
C ALA A 74 12.17 -15.54 43.73
N PRO A 75 11.71 -14.37 43.22
CA PRO A 75 12.43 -13.64 42.17
C PRO A 75 13.83 -13.18 42.62
N ARG A 76 13.97 -12.77 43.89
CA ARG A 76 15.27 -12.32 44.44
C ARG A 76 16.28 -13.46 44.43
N VAL A 77 15.87 -14.65 44.85
CA VAL A 77 16.71 -15.86 44.80
C VAL A 77 17.13 -16.15 43.37
N ARG A 78 16.17 -16.18 42.43
CA ARG A 78 16.41 -16.46 41.00
C ARG A 78 17.42 -15.51 40.36
N HIS A 79 17.42 -14.23 40.74
CA HIS A 79 18.33 -13.23 40.19
C HIS A 79 19.65 -13.08 40.97
N THR A 80 19.87 -13.87 42.03
CA THR A 80 21.11 -13.83 42.82
C THR A 80 22.17 -14.74 42.18
N ALA A 81 23.06 -14.19 41.36
CA ALA A 81 24.06 -14.98 40.64
C ALA A 81 25.11 -15.65 41.55
N ARG A 82 25.39 -15.06 42.72
CA ARG A 82 26.32 -15.57 43.74
C ARG A 82 25.73 -15.31 45.13
N HIS A 83 25.76 -16.30 46.00
CA HIS A 83 25.32 -16.16 47.38
C HIS A 83 26.40 -16.71 48.34
N PRO A 84 26.84 -15.94 49.35
CA PRO A 84 27.96 -16.34 50.22
C PRO A 84 27.63 -17.52 51.14
N ASN A 85 26.36 -17.69 51.52
CA ASN A 85 25.92 -18.80 52.38
C ASN A 85 24.58 -19.41 51.89
N PRO A 86 24.58 -20.28 50.87
CA PRO A 86 23.36 -20.91 50.38
C PRO A 86 22.63 -21.75 51.43
N ALA A 87 23.35 -22.41 52.35
CA ALA A 87 22.76 -23.20 53.42
C ALA A 87 21.94 -22.33 54.39
N GLY A 88 22.51 -21.21 54.84
CA GLY A 88 21.79 -20.26 55.70
C GLY A 88 20.58 -19.62 55.04
N LEU A 89 20.64 -19.36 53.72
CA LEU A 89 19.48 -18.91 52.95
C LEU A 89 18.36 -19.96 52.94
N ARG A 90 18.70 -21.24 52.72
CA ARG A 90 17.74 -22.34 52.78
C ARG A 90 17.08 -22.42 54.15
N ASP A 91 17.87 -22.35 55.22
CA ASP A 91 17.34 -22.43 56.59
C ASP A 91 16.39 -21.26 56.88
N ALA A 92 16.71 -20.06 56.38
CA ALA A 92 15.83 -18.90 56.46
C ALA A 92 14.52 -19.07 55.66
N LEU A 93 14.57 -19.67 54.47
CA LEU A 93 13.37 -20.00 53.68
C LEU A 93 12.54 -21.09 54.34
N ALA A 94 13.17 -22.13 54.92
CA ALA A 94 12.49 -23.18 55.66
C ALA A 94 11.77 -22.61 56.89
N GLU A 95 12.37 -21.63 57.57
CA GLU A 95 11.70 -20.91 58.65
C GLU A 95 10.54 -20.06 58.13
N GLY A 96 10.70 -19.40 56.97
CA GLY A 96 9.61 -18.71 56.30
C GLY A 96 8.43 -19.63 55.94
N ILE A 97 8.70 -20.87 55.52
CA ILE A 97 7.68 -21.90 55.26
C ILE A 97 6.93 -22.27 56.55
N ARG A 98 7.64 -22.51 57.65
CA ARG A 98 7.00 -22.78 58.96
C ARG A 98 6.12 -21.61 59.42
N LYS A 99 6.58 -20.37 59.22
CA LYS A 99 5.79 -19.16 59.52
C LYS A 99 4.54 -19.07 58.64
N PHE A 100 4.64 -19.36 57.35
CA PHE A 100 3.50 -19.46 56.45
C PHE A 100 2.46 -20.47 56.97
N GLU A 101 2.89 -21.68 57.35
CA GLU A 101 1.97 -22.70 57.89
C GLU A 101 1.27 -22.23 59.15
N ALA A 102 2.02 -21.64 60.09
CA ALA A 102 1.47 -21.12 61.34
C ALA A 102 0.45 -20.00 61.09
N GLN A 103 0.76 -19.06 60.18
CA GLN A 103 -0.14 -17.96 59.82
C GLN A 103 -1.40 -18.46 59.10
N ALA A 104 -1.26 -19.36 58.14
CA ALA A 104 -2.39 -19.92 57.41
C ALA A 104 -3.35 -20.69 58.34
N ARG A 105 -2.80 -21.49 59.27
CA ARG A 105 -3.60 -22.17 60.30
C ARG A 105 -4.26 -21.21 61.28
N ALA A 106 -3.57 -20.15 61.70
CA ALA A 106 -4.13 -19.13 62.58
C ALA A 106 -5.31 -18.36 61.93
N GLN A 107 -5.30 -18.25 60.60
CA GLN A 107 -6.39 -17.68 59.82
C GLN A 107 -7.55 -18.65 59.55
N GLY A 108 -7.52 -19.87 60.12
CA GLY A 108 -8.60 -20.86 60.02
C GLY A 108 -8.65 -21.62 58.69
N LEU A 109 -7.57 -21.61 57.89
CA LEU A 109 -7.55 -22.33 56.62
C LEU A 109 -7.52 -23.85 56.82
N PRO A 110 -8.22 -24.64 55.97
CA PRO A 110 -8.19 -26.09 56.04
C PRO A 110 -6.77 -26.63 55.90
N ASN A 111 -6.41 -27.64 56.70
CA ASN A 111 -5.05 -28.19 56.71
C ASN A 111 -4.60 -28.71 55.33
N GLU A 112 -5.53 -29.24 54.53
CA GLU A 112 -5.25 -29.65 53.14
C GLU A 112 -4.75 -28.48 52.28
N GLN A 113 -5.34 -27.30 52.43
CA GLN A 113 -4.90 -26.09 51.72
C GLN A 113 -3.54 -25.60 52.22
N VAL A 114 -3.27 -25.71 53.52
CA VAL A 114 -1.97 -25.36 54.09
C VAL A 114 -0.86 -26.28 53.55
N VAL A 115 -1.09 -27.59 53.55
CA VAL A 115 -0.13 -28.59 53.04
C VAL A 115 0.09 -28.43 51.54
N ALA A 116 -0.98 -28.21 50.76
CA ALA A 116 -0.87 -27.95 49.33
C ALA A 116 -0.13 -26.64 49.04
N GLY A 117 -0.43 -25.57 49.79
CA GLY A 117 0.25 -24.28 49.68
C GLY A 117 1.74 -24.38 50.00
N ARG A 118 2.11 -25.11 51.06
CA ARG A 118 3.52 -25.39 51.38
C ARG A 118 4.21 -26.11 50.23
N TYR A 119 3.58 -27.14 49.66
CA TYR A 119 4.14 -27.91 48.54
C TYR A 119 4.46 -26.99 47.34
N ILE A 120 3.50 -26.14 46.97
CA ILE A 120 3.64 -25.17 45.87
C ILE A 120 4.81 -24.21 46.14
N LEU A 121 4.90 -23.66 47.36
CA LEU A 121 5.92 -22.70 47.74
C LEU A 121 7.32 -23.33 47.79
N CYS A 122 7.47 -24.52 48.37
CA CYS A 122 8.73 -25.26 48.34
C CYS A 122 9.20 -25.51 46.91
N THR A 123 8.28 -25.92 46.03
CA THR A 123 8.60 -26.18 44.61
C THR A 123 9.02 -24.91 43.87
N LEU A 124 8.35 -23.78 44.09
CA LEU A 124 8.71 -22.48 43.50
C LEU A 124 10.11 -22.03 43.95
N LEU A 125 10.40 -22.12 45.25
CA LEU A 125 11.67 -21.67 45.81
C LEU A 125 12.83 -22.57 45.38
N ASP A 126 12.62 -23.88 45.34
CA ASP A 126 13.61 -24.83 44.83
C ASP A 126 13.90 -24.62 43.35
N GLU A 127 12.89 -24.37 42.51
CA GLU A 127 13.10 -24.01 41.10
C GLU A 127 13.84 -22.67 40.94
N SER A 128 13.51 -21.69 41.78
CA SER A 128 14.18 -20.39 41.80
C SER A 128 15.65 -20.50 42.20
N ALA A 129 15.99 -21.40 43.14
CA ALA A 129 17.37 -21.69 43.48
C ALA A 129 18.07 -22.49 42.37
N ALA A 130 17.42 -23.51 41.81
CA ALA A 130 17.98 -24.39 40.77
C ALA A 130 18.30 -23.65 39.45
N SER A 131 17.64 -22.52 39.20
CA SER A 131 17.94 -21.64 38.06
C SER A 131 19.20 -20.76 38.26
N THR A 132 19.84 -20.81 39.43
CA THR A 132 21.10 -20.11 39.72
C THR A 132 22.33 -21.03 39.56
N PRO A 133 23.54 -20.47 39.34
CA PRO A 133 24.77 -21.27 39.28
C PRO A 133 25.08 -22.04 40.57
N TRP A 134 24.81 -21.45 41.75
CA TRP A 134 25.10 -22.05 43.04
C TRP A 134 24.03 -23.05 43.51
N GLY A 135 22.79 -22.93 43.02
CA GLY A 135 21.72 -23.88 43.36
C GLY A 135 21.80 -25.18 42.57
N SER A 136 22.28 -25.13 41.32
CA SER A 136 22.46 -26.32 40.47
C SER A 136 23.74 -27.10 40.78
N SER A 137 24.84 -26.39 41.10
CA SER A 137 26.15 -27.01 41.42
C SER A 137 26.43 -27.18 42.93
N GLY A 138 25.70 -26.47 43.79
CA GLY A 138 25.88 -26.53 45.24
C GLY A 138 25.01 -27.56 45.94
N GLY A 139 25.19 -27.71 47.26
CA GLY A 139 24.42 -28.64 48.10
C GLY A 139 22.93 -28.31 48.31
N TRP A 140 22.33 -27.48 47.44
CA TRP A 140 20.89 -27.18 47.49
C TRP A 140 20.05 -28.36 46.97
N SER A 141 20.48 -28.99 45.88
CA SER A 141 19.76 -30.11 45.24
C SER A 141 19.61 -31.34 46.15
N GLY A 142 20.61 -31.64 46.97
CA GLY A 142 20.58 -32.78 47.90
C GLY A 142 19.72 -32.56 49.15
N ASN A 143 19.46 -31.31 49.53
CA ASN A 143 18.68 -30.94 50.72
C ASN A 143 17.69 -29.82 50.35
N SER A 144 16.88 -30.03 49.31
CA SER A 144 15.94 -29.02 48.84
C SER A 144 14.80 -28.83 49.84
N LEU A 145 14.06 -27.72 49.75
CA LEU A 145 12.92 -27.46 50.63
C LEU A 145 11.82 -28.51 50.42
N LEU A 146 11.59 -28.93 49.19
CA LEU A 146 10.62 -29.97 48.86
C LEU A 146 11.00 -31.33 49.47
N VAL A 147 12.29 -31.69 49.43
CA VAL A 147 12.80 -32.90 50.10
C VAL A 147 12.61 -32.79 51.61
N GLN A 148 12.97 -31.65 52.20
CA GLN A 148 12.87 -31.44 53.65
C GLN A 148 11.43 -31.53 54.18
N PHE A 149 10.45 -30.93 53.48
CA PHE A 149 9.08 -30.83 53.98
C PHE A 149 8.12 -31.90 53.46
N HIS A 150 8.41 -32.47 52.28
CA HIS A 150 7.52 -33.42 51.62
C HIS A 150 8.21 -34.74 51.22
N ASN A 151 9.51 -34.89 51.49
CA ASN A 151 10.30 -36.07 51.11
C ASN A 151 10.21 -36.37 49.60
N GLU A 152 10.15 -35.32 48.77
CA GLU A 152 10.06 -35.40 47.32
C GLU A 152 11.12 -34.55 46.64
N ASN A 153 11.71 -35.06 45.56
CA ASN A 153 12.77 -34.38 44.81
C ASN A 153 12.29 -33.71 43.50
N TRP A 154 11.04 -33.99 43.06
CA TRP A 154 10.53 -33.47 41.80
C TRP A 154 9.07 -33.00 41.92
N GLY A 155 8.88 -31.69 42.11
CA GLY A 155 7.55 -31.08 42.24
C GLY A 155 7.00 -30.43 40.97
N GLY A 156 7.86 -30.20 39.96
CA GLY A 156 7.52 -29.40 38.77
C GLY A 156 6.36 -29.94 37.93
N GLU A 157 6.10 -31.25 37.95
CA GLU A 157 4.93 -31.87 37.29
C GLU A 157 3.72 -31.96 38.22
N LYS A 158 3.93 -32.38 39.47
CA LYS A 158 2.86 -32.52 40.48
C LYS A 158 2.13 -31.22 40.76
N VAL A 159 2.80 -30.06 40.70
CA VAL A 159 2.13 -28.76 40.82
C VAL A 159 1.07 -28.57 39.74
N PHE A 160 1.31 -29.00 38.50
CA PHE A 160 0.31 -28.92 37.42
C PHE A 160 -0.77 -30.00 37.52
N GLN A 161 -0.45 -31.19 38.03
CA GLN A 161 -1.46 -32.20 38.36
C GLN A 161 -2.41 -31.69 39.46
N LEU A 162 -1.85 -31.06 40.50
CA LEU A 162 -2.60 -30.39 41.55
C LEU A 162 -3.45 -29.26 40.97
N LEU A 163 -2.91 -28.41 40.10
CA LEU A 163 -3.67 -27.37 39.41
C LEU A 163 -4.90 -27.93 38.68
N SER A 164 -4.72 -29.01 37.90
CA SER A 164 -5.82 -29.65 37.19
C SER A 164 -6.90 -30.17 38.15
N LYS A 165 -6.50 -30.86 39.23
CA LYS A 165 -7.43 -31.38 40.25
C LYS A 165 -8.19 -30.26 40.95
N LEU A 166 -7.51 -29.17 41.31
CA LEU A 166 -8.14 -28.04 42.00
C LEU A 166 -9.11 -27.29 41.08
N ALA A 167 -8.83 -27.25 39.77
CA ALA A 167 -9.67 -26.60 38.78
C ALA A 167 -11.03 -27.31 38.55
N GLU A 168 -11.19 -28.57 38.98
CA GLU A 168 -12.48 -29.28 38.94
C GLU A 168 -13.53 -28.62 39.84
N ASN A 169 -13.10 -27.99 40.95
CA ASN A 169 -13.97 -27.26 41.85
C ASN A 169 -13.34 -25.90 42.24
N VAL A 170 -13.54 -24.92 41.36
CA VAL A 170 -12.92 -23.59 41.46
C VAL A 170 -13.32 -22.85 42.73
N ASP A 171 -14.59 -22.92 43.13
CA ASP A 171 -15.09 -22.15 44.28
C ASP A 171 -14.52 -22.69 45.60
N ALA A 172 -14.45 -24.01 45.78
CA ALA A 172 -13.88 -24.62 46.97
C ALA A 172 -12.36 -24.44 47.06
N ASN A 173 -11.67 -24.44 45.91
CA ASN A 173 -10.21 -24.40 45.83
C ASN A 173 -9.64 -23.03 45.47
N ARG A 174 -10.49 -21.99 45.49
CA ARG A 174 -10.16 -20.65 45.00
C ARG A 174 -8.87 -20.10 45.61
N SER A 175 -8.68 -20.30 46.92
CA SER A 175 -7.52 -19.80 47.64
C SER A 175 -6.20 -20.35 47.08
N LEU A 176 -6.16 -21.65 46.77
CA LEU A 176 -5.01 -22.33 46.19
C LEU A 176 -4.81 -21.99 44.71
N LEU A 177 -5.90 -21.87 43.95
CA LEU A 177 -5.84 -21.50 42.53
C LEU A 177 -5.28 -20.08 42.34
N GLU A 178 -5.64 -19.14 43.22
CA GLU A 178 -5.05 -17.79 43.22
C GLU A 178 -3.57 -17.80 43.64
N LEU A 179 -3.17 -18.65 44.60
CA LEU A 179 -1.75 -18.86 44.93
C LEU A 179 -0.98 -19.41 43.73
N LEU A 180 -1.52 -20.43 43.05
CA LEU A 180 -0.93 -20.98 41.82
C LEU A 180 -0.82 -19.93 40.72
N TYR A 181 -1.85 -19.10 40.55
CA TYR A 181 -1.81 -18.00 39.59
C TYR A 181 -0.68 -17.00 39.91
N ALA A 182 -0.50 -16.63 41.19
CA ALA A 182 0.60 -15.77 41.62
C ALA A 182 1.97 -16.43 41.38
N VAL A 183 2.12 -17.71 41.71
CA VAL A 183 3.35 -18.49 41.48
C VAL A 183 3.72 -18.56 40.00
N LEU A 184 2.74 -18.82 39.11
CA LEU A 184 2.94 -18.79 37.66
C LEU A 184 3.31 -17.38 37.16
N GLY A 185 2.65 -16.34 37.70
CA GLY A 185 2.95 -14.95 37.39
C GLY A 185 4.35 -14.49 37.80
N LEU A 186 4.91 -15.09 38.85
CA LEU A 186 6.30 -14.87 39.30
C LEU A 186 7.32 -15.70 38.52
N GLY A 187 6.87 -16.42 37.50
CA GLY A 187 7.71 -17.11 36.53
C GLY A 187 8.04 -18.56 36.89
N PHE A 188 7.21 -19.23 37.69
CA PHE A 188 7.29 -20.70 37.84
C PHE A 188 7.01 -21.40 36.51
N GLN A 189 7.89 -22.31 36.08
CA GLN A 189 7.78 -23.02 34.80
C GLN A 189 7.46 -24.51 34.98
N GLY A 190 8.01 -25.15 36.02
CA GLY A 190 7.88 -26.58 36.27
C GLY A 190 8.19 -27.43 35.04
N ARG A 191 7.28 -28.36 34.70
CA ARG A 191 7.44 -29.26 33.54
C ARG A 191 7.58 -28.52 32.20
N TYR A 192 7.07 -27.29 32.06
CA TYR A 192 7.11 -26.55 30.80
C TYR A 192 8.49 -25.98 30.45
N ARG A 193 9.44 -26.03 31.38
CA ARG A 193 10.83 -25.58 31.14
C ARG A 193 11.57 -26.43 30.10
N VAL A 194 11.19 -27.70 29.95
CA VAL A 194 11.89 -28.69 29.10
C VAL A 194 11.08 -29.12 27.87
N ILE A 195 9.85 -28.62 27.72
CA ILE A 195 8.94 -28.99 26.64
C ILE A 195 9.09 -28.01 25.48
N ASP A 196 9.04 -28.51 24.25
CA ASP A 196 9.02 -27.68 23.05
C ASP A 196 7.81 -26.73 23.05
N ASN A 197 8.05 -25.45 22.78
CA ASN A 197 7.04 -24.40 22.86
C ASN A 197 6.39 -24.27 24.27
N GLY A 198 7.12 -24.67 25.32
CA GLY A 198 6.63 -24.70 26.70
C GLY A 198 6.19 -23.33 27.25
N GLU A 199 6.86 -22.24 26.90
CA GLU A 199 6.49 -20.88 27.33
C GLU A 199 5.08 -20.49 26.84
N ALA A 200 4.77 -20.73 25.55
CA ALA A 200 3.45 -20.43 25.01
C ALA A 200 2.35 -21.29 25.65
N GLN A 201 2.66 -22.56 25.95
CA GLN A 201 1.73 -23.44 26.67
C GLN A 201 1.50 -22.96 28.11
N LEU A 202 2.56 -22.52 28.80
CA LEU A 202 2.48 -21.97 30.15
C LEU A 202 1.64 -20.69 30.19
N ASP A 203 1.82 -19.80 29.21
CA ASP A 203 1.01 -18.59 29.06
C ASP A 203 -0.48 -18.92 28.80
N SER A 204 -0.76 -19.95 28.00
CA SER A 204 -2.12 -20.44 27.79
C SER A 204 -2.75 -20.99 29.08
N VAL A 205 -1.98 -21.75 29.89
CA VAL A 205 -2.42 -22.23 31.22
C VAL A 205 -2.72 -21.06 32.14
N ARG A 206 -1.83 -20.06 32.22
CA ARG A 206 -2.01 -18.84 33.01
C ARG A 206 -3.24 -18.05 32.59
N GLY A 207 -3.46 -17.89 31.27
CA GLY A 207 -4.62 -17.20 30.73
C GLY A 207 -5.95 -17.90 31.03
N ARG A 208 -5.99 -19.23 30.97
CA ARG A 208 -7.17 -20.01 31.36
C ARG A 208 -7.46 -19.93 32.85
N LEU A 209 -6.43 -20.05 33.69
CA LEU A 209 -6.56 -19.90 35.14
C LEU A 209 -7.10 -18.51 35.52
N ALA A 210 -6.59 -17.45 34.90
CA ALA A 210 -7.11 -16.09 35.09
C ALA A 210 -8.60 -15.99 34.73
N LYS A 211 -9.01 -16.52 33.58
CA LYS A 211 -10.43 -16.50 33.15
C LYS A 211 -11.33 -17.25 34.13
N MET A 212 -10.93 -18.44 34.60
CA MET A 212 -11.70 -19.21 35.59
C MET A 212 -11.83 -18.43 36.91
N LEU A 213 -10.76 -17.80 37.38
CA LEU A 213 -10.79 -16.99 38.60
C LEU A 213 -11.67 -15.73 38.47
N LEU A 214 -11.74 -15.13 37.26
CA LEU A 214 -12.54 -13.94 36.98
C LEU A 214 -14.05 -14.25 36.85
N GLN A 215 -14.43 -15.40 36.28
CA GLN A 215 -15.83 -15.75 36.02
C GLN A 215 -16.71 -15.82 37.28
N GLY A 216 -16.12 -16.12 38.45
CA GLY A 216 -16.81 -16.15 39.74
C GLY A 216 -16.65 -14.89 40.61
N ARG A 217 -15.96 -13.83 40.15
CA ARG A 217 -15.89 -12.57 40.91
C ARG A 217 -17.14 -11.74 40.64
N THR A 218 -17.95 -11.52 41.67
CA THR A 218 -18.93 -10.44 41.66
C THR A 218 -18.16 -9.12 41.55
N SER A 219 -18.42 -8.39 40.46
CA SER A 219 -17.89 -7.07 40.10
C SER A 219 -16.89 -6.47 41.09
N GLU A 220 -15.60 -6.48 40.73
CA GLU A 220 -14.58 -5.77 41.50
C GLU A 220 -15.06 -4.34 41.73
N ARG A 221 -15.17 -3.97 43.01
CA ARG A 221 -15.65 -2.65 43.41
C ARG A 221 -14.69 -1.64 42.80
N ALA A 222 -15.21 -0.83 41.87
CA ALA A 222 -14.40 0.16 41.18
C ALA A 222 -13.59 0.98 42.20
N LEU A 223 -12.25 1.04 42.03
CA LEU A 223 -11.32 1.69 42.95
C LEU A 223 -11.66 3.16 43.20
N SER A 224 -12.41 3.79 42.30
CA SER A 224 -13.07 5.07 42.57
C SER A 224 -14.51 5.08 42.01
N PRO A 225 -15.47 5.71 42.71
CA PRO A 225 -16.85 5.89 42.23
C PRO A 225 -16.95 6.72 40.93
N ARG A 226 -15.91 7.48 40.59
CA ARG A 226 -15.87 8.40 39.43
C ARG A 226 -14.66 8.13 38.53
N TRP A 227 -14.35 6.86 38.29
CA TRP A 227 -13.23 6.48 37.41
C TRP A 227 -13.47 6.80 35.93
N GLN A 228 -14.72 7.04 35.53
CA GLN A 228 -15.06 7.36 34.15
C GLN A 228 -14.55 8.76 33.82
N GLY A 229 -13.39 8.81 33.16
CA GLY A 229 -12.90 10.01 32.51
C GLY A 229 -13.90 10.53 31.48
N VAL A 230 -13.73 11.79 31.08
CA VAL A 230 -14.52 12.39 29.98
C VAL A 230 -14.39 11.47 28.77
N LYS A 231 -15.51 10.88 28.31
CA LYS A 231 -15.53 10.05 27.11
C LYS A 231 -14.93 10.88 25.98
N ALA A 232 -13.75 10.48 25.50
CA ALA A 232 -13.15 11.09 24.32
C ALA A 232 -14.20 11.04 23.21
N ARG A 233 -14.59 12.21 22.71
CA ARG A 233 -15.54 12.29 21.59
C ARG A 233 -14.94 11.44 20.47
N PRO A 234 -15.65 10.42 19.96
CA PRO A 234 -15.10 9.58 18.90
C PRO A 234 -14.72 10.51 17.77
N GLN A 235 -13.42 10.56 17.45
CA GLN A 235 -12.92 11.34 16.32
C GLN A 235 -13.66 10.82 15.10
N ARG A 236 -14.48 11.69 14.50
CA ARG A 236 -15.24 11.31 13.31
C ARG A 236 -14.23 11.16 12.18
N LEU A 237 -14.42 10.21 11.27
CA LEU A 237 -13.54 10.02 10.12
C LEU A 237 -13.29 11.33 9.33
N VAL A 238 -14.27 12.25 9.40
CA VAL A 238 -14.26 13.58 8.77
C VAL A 238 -13.25 14.54 9.42
N ASP A 239 -12.88 14.33 10.69
CA ASP A 239 -11.93 15.19 11.43
C ASP A 239 -10.47 14.98 10.95
N GLY A 240 -10.22 13.93 10.16
CA GLY A 240 -8.89 13.56 9.66
C GLY A 240 -8.70 13.69 8.15
N VAL A 241 -9.70 14.16 7.39
CA VAL A 241 -9.57 14.29 5.92
C VAL A 241 -8.95 15.65 5.59
N PRO A 242 -7.70 15.70 5.09
CA PRO A 242 -7.08 16.95 4.74
C PRO A 242 -7.70 17.52 3.45
N LEU A 243 -7.88 18.84 3.40
CA LEU A 243 -8.51 19.55 2.27
C LEU A 243 -7.86 19.28 0.91
N TRP A 244 -6.56 18.97 0.89
CA TRP A 244 -5.85 18.61 -0.34
C TRP A 244 -6.39 17.31 -0.97
N LEU A 245 -6.88 16.37 -0.16
CA LEU A 245 -7.44 15.11 -0.66
C LEU A 245 -8.74 15.39 -1.42
N ILE A 246 -9.61 16.24 -0.87
CA ILE A 246 -10.85 16.68 -1.54
C ILE A 246 -10.52 17.39 -2.85
N GLY A 247 -9.54 18.30 -2.83
CA GLY A 247 -9.06 18.98 -4.04
C GLY A 247 -8.54 18.01 -5.10
N SER A 248 -7.80 16.98 -4.71
CA SER A 248 -7.26 15.98 -5.63
C SER A 248 -8.34 15.12 -6.28
N VAL A 249 -9.37 14.73 -5.51
CA VAL A 249 -10.49 13.93 -6.02
C VAL A 249 -11.34 14.76 -6.98
N LEU A 250 -11.58 16.05 -6.65
CA LEU A 250 -12.31 16.96 -7.52
C LEU A 250 -11.57 17.20 -8.85
N LEU A 251 -10.24 17.40 -8.79
CA LEU A 251 -9.40 17.55 -9.98
C LEU A 251 -9.44 16.30 -10.86
N MET A 252 -9.34 15.12 -10.26
CA MET A 252 -9.43 13.84 -10.98
C MET A 252 -10.78 13.69 -11.68
N LEU A 253 -11.88 14.05 -11.02
CA LEU A 253 -13.22 14.00 -11.61
C LEU A 253 -13.36 14.97 -12.79
N LEU A 254 -12.89 16.21 -12.64
CA LEU A 254 -12.86 17.19 -13.73
C LEU A 254 -12.04 16.71 -14.93
N ALA A 255 -10.88 16.08 -14.69
CA ALA A 255 -10.05 15.54 -15.76
C ALA A 255 -10.75 14.41 -16.54
N ILE A 256 -11.47 13.52 -15.84
CA ILE A 256 -12.25 12.45 -16.46
C ILE A 256 -13.38 13.03 -17.33
N VAL A 257 -14.13 14.01 -16.81
CA VAL A 257 -15.21 14.67 -17.55
C VAL A 257 -14.67 15.38 -18.78
N TYR A 258 -13.56 16.12 -18.66
CA TYR A 258 -12.92 16.80 -19.78
C TYR A 258 -12.46 15.82 -20.86
N ALA A 259 -11.83 14.71 -20.48
CA ALA A 259 -11.40 13.68 -21.42
C ALA A 259 -12.60 13.06 -22.17
N GLY A 260 -13.69 12.74 -21.45
CA GLY A 260 -14.93 12.22 -22.03
C GLY A 260 -15.56 13.18 -23.04
N LEU A 261 -15.69 14.47 -22.69
CA LEU A 261 -16.21 15.50 -23.58
C LEU A 261 -15.31 15.68 -24.81
N ARG A 262 -13.98 15.67 -24.65
CA ARG A 262 -13.03 15.79 -25.75
C ARG A 262 -13.14 14.63 -26.75
N TRP A 263 -13.31 13.40 -26.25
CA TRP A 263 -13.52 12.23 -27.12
C TRP A 263 -14.86 12.28 -27.84
N SER A 264 -15.94 12.66 -27.15
CA SER A 264 -17.27 12.80 -27.78
C SER A 264 -17.27 13.88 -28.88
N LEU A 265 -16.57 14.99 -28.65
CA LEU A 265 -16.43 16.05 -29.65
C LEU A 265 -15.66 15.58 -30.89
N ALA A 266 -14.57 14.83 -30.69
CA ALA A 266 -13.78 14.29 -31.81
C ALA A 266 -14.58 13.32 -32.69
N ASP A 267 -15.34 12.42 -32.07
CA ASP A 267 -16.20 11.47 -32.79
C ASP A 267 -17.28 12.19 -33.62
N SER A 268 -17.88 13.24 -33.05
CA SER A 268 -18.85 14.08 -33.74
C SER A 268 -18.22 14.85 -34.91
N ALA A 269 -17.00 15.35 -34.72
CA ALA A 269 -16.26 16.10 -35.73
C ALA A 269 -15.90 15.24 -36.94
N ASP A 270 -15.43 14.01 -36.73
CA ASP A 270 -15.07 13.09 -37.82
C ASP A 270 -16.29 12.73 -38.68
N VAL A 271 -17.46 12.50 -38.06
CA VAL A 271 -18.71 12.22 -38.79
C VAL A 271 -19.13 13.41 -39.65
N VAL A 272 -19.06 14.63 -39.11
CA VAL A 272 -19.43 15.85 -39.85
C VAL A 272 -18.42 16.13 -40.97
N PHE A 273 -17.13 15.96 -40.70
CA PHE A 273 -16.07 16.13 -41.69
C PHE A 273 -16.25 15.16 -42.86
N ASN A 274 -16.49 13.88 -42.59
CA ASN A 274 -16.72 12.88 -43.63
C ASN A 274 -17.98 13.19 -44.47
N LYS A 275 -19.04 13.74 -43.84
CA LYS A 275 -20.24 14.20 -44.57
C LYS A 275 -19.96 15.42 -45.45
N LEU A 276 -19.20 16.40 -44.96
CA LEU A 276 -18.80 17.58 -45.73
C LEU A 276 -17.89 17.19 -46.91
N ALA A 277 -16.90 16.33 -46.67
CA ALA A 277 -16.02 15.82 -47.71
C ALA A 277 -16.80 15.04 -48.80
N ALA A 278 -17.81 14.27 -48.40
CA ALA A 278 -18.69 13.57 -49.34
C ALA A 278 -19.54 14.53 -50.20
N LEU A 279 -19.88 15.72 -49.69
CA LEU A 279 -20.61 16.73 -50.46
C LEU A 279 -19.71 17.40 -51.52
N ASP A 280 -18.43 17.63 -51.24
CA ASP A 280 -17.47 18.16 -52.21
C ASP A 280 -17.07 17.12 -53.27
N ALA A 281 -16.86 15.85 -52.88
CA ALA A 281 -16.57 14.77 -53.82
C ALA A 281 -17.69 14.59 -54.87
N LYS A 282 -18.94 14.86 -54.49
CA LYS A 282 -20.09 14.78 -55.40
C LYS A 282 -20.25 16.00 -56.30
N LYS A 283 -19.56 17.12 -56.03
CA LYS A 283 -19.57 18.34 -56.87
C LYS A 283 -18.41 18.43 -57.88
N VAL A 284 -17.39 17.58 -57.79
CA VAL A 284 -16.25 17.54 -58.75
C VAL A 284 -16.24 16.27 -59.61
N GLN A 285 -17.35 15.54 -59.70
CA GLN A 285 -17.60 14.72 -60.89
C GLN A 285 -18.03 15.65 -62.03
N LEU A 286 -17.08 16.47 -62.52
CA LEU A 286 -17.09 16.83 -63.92
C LEU A 286 -17.10 15.53 -64.72
N ALA A 287 -17.90 15.53 -65.78
CA ALA A 287 -18.14 14.42 -66.68
C ALA A 287 -16.87 13.64 -67.05
N ALA A 288 -17.08 12.36 -67.40
CA ALA A 288 -16.12 11.36 -67.90
C ALA A 288 -14.80 11.93 -68.45
N PRO A 289 -13.65 11.25 -68.17
CA PRO A 289 -12.35 11.74 -68.61
C PRO A 289 -12.38 11.98 -70.13
N PRO A 290 -12.06 13.20 -70.61
CA PRO A 290 -11.72 13.36 -72.02
C PRO A 290 -10.51 12.47 -72.33
N PRO A 291 -10.33 12.03 -73.58
CA PRO A 291 -9.19 11.19 -73.97
C PRO A 291 -7.88 11.81 -73.48
N PRO A 292 -6.86 10.98 -73.14
CA PRO A 292 -5.64 11.45 -72.50
C PRO A 292 -5.07 12.67 -73.24
N PRO A 293 -5.04 13.87 -72.62
CA PRO A 293 -4.45 15.03 -73.27
C PRO A 293 -2.96 14.75 -73.48
N ALA A 294 -2.46 15.13 -74.65
CA ALA A 294 -1.09 14.91 -75.08
C ALA A 294 -0.07 15.34 -74.00
N PRO A 295 1.07 14.63 -73.87
CA PRO A 295 2.13 15.01 -72.95
C PRO A 295 2.55 16.45 -73.23
N ALA A 296 2.56 17.27 -72.18
CA ALA A 296 2.80 18.70 -72.35
C ALA A 296 4.26 19.00 -72.73
N PRO A 297 4.50 20.07 -73.49
CA PRO A 297 5.83 20.47 -73.89
C PRO A 297 6.51 21.31 -72.78
N ALA A 298 7.80 21.01 -72.51
CA ALA A 298 8.74 21.67 -71.59
C ALA A 298 8.78 21.13 -70.13
N PRO A 299 9.95 21.17 -69.46
CA PRO A 299 10.27 20.28 -68.35
C PRO A 299 9.40 20.56 -67.14
N ARG A 300 8.68 19.53 -66.70
CA ARG A 300 7.89 19.52 -65.48
C ARG A 300 8.60 18.77 -64.37
N LEU A 301 7.99 18.73 -63.19
CA LEU A 301 8.57 18.15 -61.98
C LEU A 301 9.13 16.74 -62.19
N ALA A 302 8.57 15.92 -63.10
CA ALA A 302 9.07 14.57 -63.38
C ALA A 302 10.50 14.57 -63.96
N GLY A 303 10.86 15.58 -64.77
CA GLY A 303 12.21 15.72 -65.31
C GLY A 303 13.24 16.09 -64.24
N LEU A 304 12.85 16.90 -63.26
CA LEU A 304 13.72 17.31 -62.14
C LEU A 304 13.86 16.24 -61.06
N LEU A 305 12.89 15.32 -60.96
CA LEU A 305 12.85 14.23 -59.97
C LEU A 305 13.13 12.84 -60.56
N THR A 306 13.71 12.75 -61.76
CA THR A 306 14.00 11.48 -62.43
C THR A 306 14.80 10.48 -61.56
N PRO A 307 15.85 10.89 -60.82
CA PRO A 307 16.57 9.98 -59.93
C PRO A 307 15.68 9.37 -58.84
N GLN A 308 14.75 10.15 -58.29
CA GLN A 308 13.86 9.74 -57.21
C GLN A 308 12.71 8.84 -57.71
N ILE A 309 12.26 9.06 -58.95
CA ILE A 309 11.28 8.20 -59.64
C ILE A 309 11.92 6.83 -59.93
N GLN A 310 13.15 6.80 -60.45
CA GLN A 310 13.88 5.54 -60.71
C GLN A 310 14.18 4.76 -59.43
N ALA A 311 14.42 5.45 -58.32
CA ALA A 311 14.57 4.85 -57.00
C ALA A 311 13.24 4.37 -56.37
N GLY A 312 12.09 4.62 -57.03
CA GLY A 312 10.76 4.20 -56.56
C GLY A 312 10.26 4.94 -55.31
N LEU A 313 10.90 6.06 -54.95
CA LEU A 313 10.62 6.84 -53.75
C LEU A 313 9.40 7.75 -53.92
N VAL A 314 9.16 8.23 -55.14
CA VAL A 314 8.03 9.10 -55.49
C VAL A 314 7.41 8.67 -56.81
N ASP A 315 6.11 8.89 -56.96
CA ASP A 315 5.40 8.82 -58.23
C ASP A 315 5.03 10.25 -58.67
N VAL A 316 5.33 10.62 -59.91
CA VAL A 316 5.09 11.98 -60.42
C VAL A 316 4.16 11.91 -61.62
N GLN A 317 3.01 12.58 -61.49
CA GLN A 317 2.02 12.70 -62.55
C GLN A 317 1.94 14.14 -63.03
N ASP A 318 2.46 14.38 -64.23
CA ASP A 318 2.44 15.69 -64.87
C ASP A 318 1.18 15.85 -65.73
N ARG A 319 0.27 16.73 -65.32
CA ARG A 319 -0.96 17.08 -66.05
C ARG A 319 -0.89 18.50 -66.60
N VAL A 320 -1.77 18.83 -67.54
CA VAL A 320 -1.77 20.11 -68.27
C VAL A 320 -1.78 21.32 -67.33
N ASP A 321 -2.55 21.23 -66.25
CA ASP A 321 -2.82 22.29 -65.28
C ASP A 321 -2.04 22.16 -63.96
N ARG A 322 -1.45 20.98 -63.68
CA ARG A 322 -0.78 20.69 -62.40
C ARG A 322 0.20 19.53 -62.49
N SER A 323 1.21 19.53 -61.62
CA SER A 323 2.11 18.38 -61.39
C SER A 323 1.87 17.83 -59.99
N ILE A 324 1.58 16.53 -59.86
CA ILE A 324 1.31 15.87 -58.59
C ILE A 324 2.45 14.93 -58.26
N VAL A 325 3.16 15.17 -57.16
CA VAL A 325 4.14 14.26 -56.58
C VAL A 325 3.48 13.49 -55.46
N THR A 326 3.33 12.18 -55.63
CA THR A 326 2.83 11.29 -54.59
C THR A 326 3.99 10.66 -53.86
N VAL A 327 4.08 10.94 -52.56
CA VAL A 327 5.06 10.32 -51.66
C VAL A 327 4.34 9.27 -50.81
N LYS A 328 4.82 8.02 -50.89
CA LYS A 328 4.26 6.91 -50.11
C LYS A 328 4.52 7.16 -48.63
N GLY A 329 3.50 6.99 -47.78
CA GLY A 329 3.58 7.31 -46.36
C GLY A 329 4.33 6.26 -45.51
N ASP A 330 4.48 5.04 -46.00
CA ASP A 330 5.21 3.97 -45.30
C ASP A 330 6.72 4.22 -45.36
N GLY A 331 7.32 4.40 -44.18
CA GLY A 331 8.72 4.82 -44.04
C GLY A 331 8.95 6.32 -44.17
N PHE A 332 7.99 7.09 -44.69
CA PHE A 332 8.11 8.54 -44.81
C PHE A 332 7.96 9.27 -43.47
N PHE A 333 7.05 8.79 -42.62
CA PHE A 333 6.87 9.27 -41.26
C PHE A 333 7.22 8.19 -40.24
N GLU A 334 7.64 8.61 -39.04
CA GLU A 334 7.74 7.71 -37.90
C GLU A 334 6.39 7.01 -37.61
N PRO A 335 6.39 5.72 -37.20
CA PRO A 335 5.16 4.95 -36.99
C PRO A 335 4.16 5.67 -36.09
N GLY A 336 2.92 5.85 -36.57
CA GLY A 336 1.84 6.51 -35.81
C GLY A 336 2.01 8.03 -35.62
N GLY A 337 3.00 8.65 -36.28
CA GLY A 337 3.30 10.06 -36.13
C GLY A 337 3.22 10.87 -37.43
N ALA A 338 3.59 12.15 -37.30
CA ALA A 338 3.72 13.13 -38.38
C ALA A 338 5.17 13.65 -38.55
N VAL A 339 6.14 13.07 -37.83
CA VAL A 339 7.56 13.44 -37.93
C VAL A 339 8.17 12.73 -39.12
N ILE A 340 8.80 13.48 -40.04
CA ILE A 340 9.46 12.93 -41.23
C ILE A 340 10.71 12.15 -40.81
N ALA A 341 10.83 10.92 -41.30
CA ALA A 341 11.96 10.05 -40.96
C ALA A 341 13.29 10.61 -41.50
N ALA A 342 14.37 10.47 -40.73
CA ALA A 342 15.66 11.07 -41.05
C ALA A 342 16.20 10.66 -42.44
N HIS A 343 15.97 9.40 -42.83
CA HIS A 343 16.42 8.87 -44.13
C HIS A 343 15.70 9.49 -45.35
N VAL A 344 14.62 10.24 -45.12
CA VAL A 344 13.79 10.84 -46.17
C VAL A 344 14.06 12.34 -46.35
N GLN A 345 14.80 12.97 -45.44
CA GLN A 345 15.18 14.38 -45.56
C GLN A 345 15.91 14.72 -46.87
N PRO A 346 16.79 13.87 -47.44
CA PRO A 346 17.40 14.14 -48.74
C PRO A 346 16.37 14.20 -49.88
N LEU A 347 15.32 13.37 -49.83
CA LEU A 347 14.22 13.41 -50.79
C LEU A 347 13.46 14.73 -50.69
N MET A 348 13.15 15.18 -49.47
CA MET A 348 12.47 16.46 -49.25
C MET A 348 13.28 17.65 -49.76
N THR A 349 14.61 17.59 -49.61
CA THR A 349 15.52 18.61 -50.14
C THR A 349 15.47 18.64 -51.67
N ALA A 350 15.51 17.49 -52.34
CA ALA A 350 15.42 17.43 -53.80
C ALA A 350 14.07 17.94 -54.33
N ILE A 351 12.95 17.58 -53.67
CA ILE A 351 11.62 18.09 -54.02
C ILE A 351 11.54 19.61 -53.83
N GLY A 352 12.09 20.14 -52.74
CA GLY A 352 12.16 21.58 -52.50
C GLY A 352 12.93 22.33 -53.60
N GLN A 353 14.07 21.79 -54.06
CA GLN A 353 14.90 22.42 -55.08
C GLN A 353 14.18 22.42 -56.44
N ALA A 354 13.52 21.32 -56.77
CA ALA A 354 12.71 21.22 -57.97
C ALA A 354 11.53 22.21 -57.96
N LEU A 355 10.84 22.34 -56.82
CA LEU A 355 9.72 23.29 -56.66
C LEU A 355 10.18 24.75 -56.65
N ALA A 356 11.40 25.05 -56.18
CA ALA A 356 11.95 26.40 -56.19
C ALA A 356 12.28 26.89 -57.60
N THR A 357 12.58 25.97 -58.53
CA THR A 357 12.95 26.28 -59.92
C THR A 357 11.72 26.58 -60.79
N LEU A 358 10.53 26.18 -60.34
CA LEU A 358 9.28 26.29 -61.09
C LEU A 358 8.35 27.31 -60.43
N ASP A 359 7.63 28.08 -61.24
CA ASP A 359 6.59 28.99 -60.77
C ASP A 359 5.26 28.25 -60.53
N GLY A 360 4.45 28.76 -59.60
CA GLY A 360 3.14 28.20 -59.28
C GLY A 360 2.87 28.04 -57.77
N ASN A 361 1.62 27.78 -57.43
CA ASN A 361 1.21 27.52 -56.04
C ASN A 361 1.34 26.04 -55.72
N VAL A 362 1.78 25.72 -54.51
CA VAL A 362 1.99 24.36 -54.03
C VAL A 362 0.92 24.02 -53.00
N LEU A 363 0.13 22.99 -53.26
CA LEU A 363 -0.82 22.41 -52.32
C LEU A 363 -0.28 21.07 -51.81
N ILE A 364 -0.16 20.95 -50.50
CA ILE A 364 0.33 19.75 -49.83
C ILE A 364 -0.86 19.09 -49.15
N THR A 365 -1.18 17.87 -49.56
CA THR A 365 -2.36 17.16 -49.11
C THR A 365 -1.96 15.90 -48.37
N GLY A 366 -2.35 15.78 -47.11
CA GLY A 366 -2.11 14.60 -46.29
C GLY A 366 -3.28 13.62 -46.36
N HIS A 367 -2.99 12.33 -46.51
CA HIS A 367 -3.97 11.25 -46.49
C HIS A 367 -3.62 10.17 -45.45
N THR A 368 -4.65 9.56 -44.87
CA THR A 368 -4.54 8.41 -43.95
C THR A 368 -5.28 7.20 -44.53
N ASP A 369 -5.11 6.04 -43.89
CA ASP A 369 -5.96 4.88 -44.14
C ASP A 369 -7.26 4.98 -43.32
N ASP A 370 -8.15 4.00 -43.53
CA ASP A 370 -9.44 3.86 -42.86
C ASP A 370 -9.35 3.41 -41.38
N ARG A 371 -8.13 3.23 -40.85
CA ARG A 371 -7.95 2.83 -39.46
C ARG A 371 -8.06 4.07 -38.57
N PRO A 372 -8.98 4.10 -37.60
CA PRO A 372 -9.13 5.25 -36.73
C PRO A 372 -7.91 5.39 -35.81
N ILE A 373 -7.30 6.58 -35.76
CA ILE A 373 -6.30 6.94 -34.75
C ILE A 373 -6.92 7.69 -33.58
N ARG A 374 -6.58 7.28 -32.35
CA ARG A 374 -7.01 7.94 -31.10
C ARG A 374 -5.86 8.01 -30.12
N THR A 375 -5.10 9.11 -30.17
CA THR A 375 -3.99 9.37 -29.23
C THR A 375 -4.16 10.75 -28.59
N LEU A 376 -3.42 11.03 -27.50
CA LEU A 376 -3.45 12.35 -26.86
C LEU A 376 -3.04 13.49 -27.81
N ARG A 377 -2.14 13.19 -28.76
CA ARG A 377 -1.63 14.15 -29.76
C ARG A 377 -2.53 14.24 -31.00
N PHE A 378 -3.06 13.10 -31.46
CA PHE A 378 -3.92 13.01 -32.64
C PHE A 378 -5.27 12.39 -32.25
N PRO A 379 -6.29 13.24 -31.96
CA PRO A 379 -7.63 12.77 -31.62
C PRO A 379 -8.37 12.10 -32.79
N SER A 380 -8.00 12.42 -34.04
CA SER A 380 -8.60 11.82 -35.24
C SER A 380 -7.67 11.78 -36.46
N ASN A 381 -8.09 11.05 -37.49
CA ASN A 381 -7.37 10.89 -38.77
C ASN A 381 -7.25 12.22 -39.52
N TRP A 382 -8.22 13.11 -39.39
CA TRP A 382 -8.12 14.48 -39.91
C TRP A 382 -6.96 15.25 -39.25
N HIS A 383 -6.85 15.20 -37.92
CA HIS A 383 -5.74 15.85 -37.22
C HIS A 383 -4.38 15.27 -37.62
N LEU A 384 -4.28 13.95 -37.78
CA LEU A 384 -3.04 13.30 -38.22
C LEU A 384 -2.64 13.71 -39.65
N SER A 385 -3.60 13.70 -40.59
CA SER A 385 -3.33 14.09 -41.98
C SER A 385 -2.99 15.57 -42.12
N GLN A 386 -3.68 16.45 -41.40
CA GLN A 386 -3.41 17.89 -41.38
C GLN A 386 -2.02 18.20 -40.82
N GLU A 387 -1.63 17.54 -39.72
CA GLU A 387 -0.29 17.70 -39.14
C GLU A 387 0.79 17.21 -40.11
N ARG A 388 0.60 16.05 -40.75
CA ARG A 388 1.55 15.51 -41.75
C ARG A 388 1.77 16.48 -42.90
N ALA A 389 0.70 17.07 -43.43
CA ALA A 389 0.78 18.07 -44.48
C ALA A 389 1.52 19.34 -43.99
N ALA A 390 1.25 19.78 -42.75
CA ALA A 390 1.90 20.95 -42.16
C ALA A 390 3.41 20.74 -41.93
N VAL A 391 3.83 19.56 -41.48
CA VAL A 391 5.25 19.22 -41.31
C VAL A 391 5.98 19.21 -42.65
N VAL A 392 5.37 18.61 -43.69
CA VAL A 392 5.94 18.63 -45.05
C VAL A 392 6.06 20.06 -45.59
N ARG A 393 5.07 20.91 -45.37
CA ARG A 393 5.12 22.34 -45.70
C ARG A 393 6.27 23.04 -44.98
N SER A 394 6.45 22.78 -43.69
CA SER A 394 7.52 23.36 -42.89
C SER A 394 8.90 22.96 -43.43
N GLU A 395 9.08 21.70 -43.81
CA GLU A 395 10.35 21.20 -44.36
C GLU A 395 10.65 21.78 -45.75
N LEU A 396 9.64 21.89 -46.63
CA LEU A 396 9.78 22.56 -47.93
C LEU A 396 9.99 24.07 -47.82
N GLY A 397 9.54 24.68 -46.72
CA GLY A 397 9.68 26.12 -46.43
C GLY A 397 11.11 26.63 -46.33
N ARG A 398 12.10 25.72 -46.23
CA ARG A 398 13.53 26.08 -46.30
C ARG A 398 13.95 26.52 -47.70
N GLN A 399 13.18 26.18 -48.73
CA GLN A 399 13.56 26.37 -50.14
C GLN A 399 12.43 27.01 -50.98
N VAL A 400 11.17 26.81 -50.60
CA VAL A 400 9.99 27.38 -51.26
C VAL A 400 9.36 28.42 -50.34
N ALA A 401 8.96 29.57 -50.89
CA ALA A 401 8.33 30.64 -50.11
C ALA A 401 7.04 30.14 -49.41
N PRO A 402 6.83 30.39 -48.10
CA PRO A 402 5.66 29.93 -47.36
C PRO A 402 4.30 30.39 -47.92
N GLU A 403 4.27 31.54 -48.59
CA GLU A 403 3.09 32.13 -49.22
C GLU A 403 2.61 31.33 -50.45
N ARG A 404 3.54 30.66 -51.13
CA ARG A 404 3.24 29.77 -52.26
C ARG A 404 2.66 28.44 -51.80
N MET A 405 2.72 28.11 -50.51
CA MET A 405 2.39 26.78 -50.00
C MET A 405 1.16 26.77 -49.09
N ARG A 406 0.26 25.83 -49.34
CA ARG A 406 -0.85 25.47 -48.45
C ARG A 406 -0.77 24.00 -48.04
N ALA A 407 -1.26 23.69 -46.85
CA ALA A 407 -1.26 22.34 -46.29
C ALA A 407 -2.67 21.97 -45.81
N GLU A 408 -3.20 20.87 -46.30
CA GLU A 408 -4.56 20.40 -46.01
C GLU A 408 -4.57 18.91 -45.67
N GLY A 409 -5.30 18.53 -44.63
CA GLY A 409 -5.55 17.14 -44.26
C GLY A 409 -6.88 16.64 -44.80
N LEU A 410 -6.86 15.55 -45.58
CA LEU A 410 -8.07 14.92 -46.13
C LEU A 410 -8.44 13.59 -45.47
N ALA A 411 -7.74 13.18 -44.42
CA ALA A 411 -7.95 11.90 -43.74
C ALA A 411 -8.04 10.73 -44.76
N ASP A 412 -9.01 9.84 -44.60
CA ASP A 412 -9.30 8.68 -45.43
C ASP A 412 -10.33 8.93 -46.55
N THR A 413 -10.71 10.19 -46.77
CA THR A 413 -11.84 10.56 -47.66
C THR A 413 -11.58 10.36 -49.15
N GLN A 414 -10.31 10.25 -49.57
CA GLN A 414 -9.91 10.07 -50.96
C GLN A 414 -8.93 8.88 -51.12
N PRO A 415 -9.43 7.63 -51.01
CA PRO A 415 -8.62 6.44 -51.21
C PRO A 415 -8.27 6.25 -52.70
N ILE A 416 -7.00 5.94 -52.99
CA ILE A 416 -6.53 5.63 -54.36
C ILE A 416 -6.62 4.14 -54.68
N THR A 417 -6.75 3.30 -53.65
CA THR A 417 -6.90 1.84 -53.75
C THR A 417 -7.80 1.34 -52.63
N ASP A 418 -8.26 0.11 -52.75
CA ASP A 418 -9.07 -0.53 -51.71
C ASP A 418 -8.32 -0.64 -50.36
N ASN A 419 -9.00 -0.33 -49.26
CA ASN A 419 -8.49 -0.39 -47.90
C ASN A 419 -8.54 -1.81 -47.29
N THR A 420 -9.10 -2.80 -47.99
CA THR A 420 -9.19 -4.19 -47.48
C THR A 420 -7.82 -4.84 -47.26
N THR A 421 -6.83 -4.56 -48.11
CA THR A 421 -5.49 -5.18 -48.02
C THR A 421 -4.48 -4.29 -47.29
N PRO A 422 -3.50 -4.86 -46.55
CA PRO A 422 -2.42 -4.08 -45.95
C PRO A 422 -1.63 -3.24 -46.97
N ALA A 423 -1.38 -3.80 -48.15
CA ALA A 423 -0.73 -3.10 -49.25
C ALA A 423 -1.57 -1.95 -49.80
N GLY A 424 -2.90 -2.09 -49.82
CA GLY A 424 -3.82 -1.03 -50.20
C GLY A 424 -3.80 0.14 -49.21
N ARG A 425 -3.94 -0.16 -47.92
CA ARG A 425 -3.82 0.85 -46.85
C ARG A 425 -2.49 1.60 -46.84
N SER A 426 -1.39 0.88 -47.11
CA SER A 426 -0.05 1.48 -47.28
C SER A 426 -0.03 2.57 -48.36
N ARG A 427 -0.70 2.35 -49.49
CA ARG A 427 -0.77 3.36 -50.57
C ARG A 427 -1.70 4.51 -50.22
N ASN A 428 -2.75 4.27 -49.44
CA ASN A 428 -3.67 5.32 -48.99
C ASN A 428 -3.04 6.24 -47.93
N ARG A 429 -2.12 5.73 -47.10
CA ARG A 429 -1.22 6.56 -46.29
C ARG A 429 -0.22 7.24 -47.22
N ARG A 430 -0.47 8.46 -47.66
CA ARG A 430 0.39 9.20 -48.58
C ARG A 430 0.34 10.69 -48.35
N VAL A 431 1.31 11.39 -48.91
CA VAL A 431 1.28 12.86 -49.03
C VAL A 431 1.40 13.20 -50.50
N GLU A 432 0.48 14.03 -50.98
CA GLU A 432 0.51 14.55 -52.33
C GLU A 432 1.01 15.99 -52.30
N ILE A 433 1.99 16.30 -53.14
CA ILE A 433 2.52 17.66 -53.32
C ILE A 433 2.14 18.07 -54.73
N THR A 434 1.14 18.95 -54.83
CA THR A 434 0.59 19.42 -56.10
C THR A 434 1.12 20.80 -56.40
N LEU A 435 1.89 20.94 -57.49
CA LEU A 435 2.23 22.23 -58.08
C LEU A 435 1.14 22.61 -59.08
N LEU A 436 0.41 23.67 -58.79
CA LEU A 436 -0.58 24.27 -59.68
C LEU A 436 0.13 25.21 -60.66
N ALA A 437 -0.01 24.97 -61.96
CA ALA A 437 0.57 25.84 -62.97
C ALA A 437 -0.09 27.23 -62.89
N THR A 438 0.71 28.29 -62.83
CA THR A 438 0.23 29.66 -62.99
C THR A 438 -0.30 29.81 -64.41
N ASN A 439 -1.62 29.85 -64.54
CA ASN A 439 -2.29 30.04 -65.83
C ASN A 439 -1.85 31.39 -66.43
N PRO A 440 -1.20 31.48 -67.61
CA PRO A 440 -0.70 32.73 -68.17
C PRO A 440 -1.82 33.60 -68.81
N GLY A 441 -2.99 33.69 -68.18
CA GLY A 441 -4.20 34.23 -68.83
C GLY A 441 -5.19 34.98 -67.94
N VAL A 442 -4.77 35.56 -66.81
CA VAL A 442 -5.61 36.51 -66.08
C VAL A 442 -4.80 37.77 -65.78
N VAL A 443 -4.86 38.71 -66.71
CA VAL A 443 -4.53 40.12 -66.46
C VAL A 443 -5.51 40.61 -65.40
N ARG A 444 -4.99 41.05 -64.25
CA ARG A 444 -5.77 41.81 -63.28
C ARG A 444 -5.81 43.26 -63.79
N GLU A 445 -6.96 43.68 -64.30
CA GLU A 445 -7.32 45.11 -64.35
C GLU A 445 -7.87 45.56 -62.99
#